data_AF-A0A842SRT4-F1
#
_entry.id   AF-A0A842SRT4-F1
#
_cell.length_a   1.000
_cell.length_b   1.000
_cell.length_c   1.000
_cell.angle_alpha   90.00
_cell.angle_beta   90.00
_cell.angle_gamma   90.00
#
_symmetry.space_group_name_H-M   'P 1'
#
loop_
_entity.id
_entity.type
_entity.pdbx_description
1 polymer ?
#
loop_
_entity_poly.entity_id
_entity_poly.type
_entity_poly.pdbx_seq_one_letter_code
_entity_poly.pdbx_strand_id
1 'polypeptide(L)'
;MQMKPGTTKGALLSSQEAAEQLGIAYSTLLKKVKTGTIPVVRVGKRLRFRPVDIAQIQAQYDQDLLSSQEVMQLLSIAYSTLLKKVKNGEIPALRQGKYLKFKREDLEDYVGAALPGTTTSRAELVEEVIPTDDVTVLDSETWLERYTRAGKPEAIPLDFLLTVSDAAFDATGELVPQFKSEGAIAASIVRAAPKNYIVAVFCDGQWRDVDTVATPTDACWVAYDVMWRAVHEHGAEEDFVLQLRDASLAMYRLQIEKDVRRWRAKQKAERSSRQRLSPEGDSL
;
A
#
# COMPACT_ATOMS: atom_id res chain seq x y z
N MET A 1 -20.21 -28.26 -13.89
CA MET A 1 -21.29 -27.28 -14.14
C MET A 1 -21.20 -26.83 -15.59
N GLN A 2 -22.08 -27.33 -16.46
CA GLN A 2 -22.16 -26.88 -17.86
C GLN A 2 -22.77 -25.47 -17.87
N MET A 3 -22.04 -24.48 -18.34
CA MET A 3 -22.59 -23.14 -18.56
C MET A 3 -23.50 -23.18 -19.80
N LYS A 4 -24.77 -22.81 -19.63
CA LYS A 4 -25.73 -22.73 -20.75
C LYS A 4 -25.32 -21.62 -21.72
N PRO A 5 -25.20 -21.89 -23.02
CA PRO A 5 -24.76 -20.89 -23.99
C PRO A 5 -25.85 -19.87 -24.30
N GLY A 6 -25.46 -18.59 -24.29
CA GLY A 6 -26.04 -17.56 -25.15
C GLY A 6 -27.21 -16.76 -24.58
N THR A 7 -26.96 -15.91 -23.58
CA THR A 7 -27.87 -14.78 -23.27
C THR A 7 -27.77 -13.76 -24.41
N THR A 8 -28.73 -13.78 -25.32
CA THR A 8 -28.88 -12.79 -26.38
C THR A 8 -28.96 -11.39 -25.77
N LYS A 9 -28.13 -10.44 -26.28
CA LYS A 9 -28.17 -9.02 -25.91
C LYS A 9 -29.61 -8.50 -25.99
N GLY A 10 -30.23 -8.27 -24.83
CA GLY A 10 -31.61 -7.78 -24.70
C GLY A 10 -32.62 -8.77 -24.11
N ALA A 11 -32.25 -10.02 -23.84
CA ALA A 11 -33.14 -10.95 -23.16
C ALA A 11 -33.34 -10.51 -21.69
N LEU A 12 -34.61 -10.31 -21.30
CA LEU A 12 -34.95 -10.05 -19.90
C LEU A 12 -34.73 -11.32 -19.08
N LEU A 13 -34.10 -11.17 -17.91
CA LEU A 13 -33.81 -12.27 -16.99
C LEU A 13 -35.08 -12.74 -16.30
N SER A 14 -35.18 -14.03 -16.06
CA SER A 14 -36.14 -14.62 -15.12
C SER A 14 -35.78 -14.25 -13.68
N SER A 15 -36.77 -14.37 -12.78
CA SER A 15 -36.54 -14.19 -11.34
C SER A 15 -35.47 -15.14 -10.79
N GLN A 16 -35.33 -16.35 -11.35
CA GLN A 16 -34.30 -17.28 -10.90
C GLN A 16 -32.91 -16.83 -11.36
N GLU A 17 -32.75 -16.48 -12.63
CA GLU A 17 -31.48 -15.98 -13.16
C GLU A 17 -31.05 -14.67 -12.48
N ALA A 18 -31.98 -13.77 -12.20
CA ALA A 18 -31.70 -12.53 -11.46
C ALA A 18 -31.25 -12.81 -10.02
N ALA A 19 -31.86 -13.78 -9.33
CA ALA A 19 -31.46 -14.17 -7.98
C ALA A 19 -30.06 -14.80 -7.96
N GLU A 20 -29.79 -15.70 -8.92
CA GLU A 20 -28.48 -16.32 -9.10
C GLU A 20 -27.41 -15.27 -9.42
N GLN A 21 -27.71 -14.30 -10.29
CA GLN A 21 -26.77 -13.24 -10.66
C GLN A 21 -26.47 -12.28 -9.50
N LEU A 22 -27.47 -11.98 -8.66
CA LEU A 22 -27.27 -11.18 -7.44
C LEU A 22 -26.65 -11.96 -6.28
N GLY A 23 -26.51 -13.29 -6.40
CA GLY A 23 -26.04 -14.14 -5.31
C GLY A 23 -26.96 -14.14 -4.07
N ILE A 24 -28.26 -13.86 -4.24
CA ILE A 24 -29.25 -13.82 -3.15
C ILE A 24 -30.28 -14.95 -3.27
N ALA A 25 -30.88 -15.33 -2.14
CA ALA A 25 -32.00 -16.27 -2.15
C ALA A 25 -33.19 -15.72 -2.95
N TYR A 26 -33.87 -16.61 -3.69
CA TYR A 26 -35.04 -16.28 -4.51
C TYR A 26 -36.15 -15.56 -3.72
N SER A 27 -36.43 -16.00 -2.49
CA SER A 27 -37.42 -15.37 -1.61
C SER A 27 -37.04 -13.94 -1.22
N THR A 28 -35.75 -13.67 -1.02
CA THR A 28 -35.22 -12.33 -0.75
C THR A 28 -35.35 -11.41 -1.96
N LEU A 29 -35.10 -11.92 -3.17
CA LEU A 29 -35.35 -11.19 -4.42
C LEU A 29 -36.83 -10.75 -4.47
N LEU A 30 -37.78 -11.67 -4.24
CA LEU A 30 -39.21 -11.35 -4.29
C LEU A 30 -39.62 -10.32 -3.23
N LYS A 31 -39.05 -10.39 -2.02
CA LYS A 31 -39.27 -9.35 -0.99
C LYS A 31 -38.78 -7.99 -1.47
N LYS A 32 -37.57 -7.90 -2.03
CA LYS A 32 -37.01 -6.65 -2.56
C LYS A 32 -37.77 -6.08 -3.75
N VAL A 33 -38.35 -6.95 -4.58
CA VAL A 33 -39.27 -6.53 -5.65
C VAL A 33 -40.57 -5.98 -5.07
N LYS A 34 -41.12 -6.62 -4.04
CA LYS A 34 -42.35 -6.17 -3.36
C LYS A 34 -42.15 -4.81 -2.67
N THR A 35 -40.96 -4.54 -2.13
CA THR A 35 -40.61 -3.24 -1.53
C THR A 35 -40.23 -2.18 -2.57
N GLY A 36 -40.17 -2.53 -3.86
CA GLY A 36 -39.79 -1.61 -4.93
C GLY A 36 -38.29 -1.30 -5.02
N THR A 37 -37.44 -2.00 -4.26
CA THR A 37 -35.99 -1.79 -4.25
C THR A 37 -35.34 -2.29 -5.54
N ILE A 38 -35.88 -3.33 -6.16
CA ILE A 38 -35.38 -3.89 -7.42
C ILE A 38 -36.42 -3.59 -8.50
N PRO A 39 -36.09 -2.80 -9.54
CA PRO A 39 -37.01 -2.51 -10.62
C PRO A 39 -37.32 -3.81 -11.39
N VAL A 40 -38.58 -3.97 -11.76
CA VAL A 40 -39.07 -5.18 -12.43
C VAL A 40 -39.99 -4.81 -13.58
N VAL A 41 -39.86 -5.55 -14.69
CA VAL A 41 -40.75 -5.45 -15.84
C VAL A 41 -41.71 -6.63 -15.79
N ARG A 42 -43.02 -6.35 -15.83
CA ARG A 42 -44.04 -7.40 -15.85
C ARG A 42 -44.37 -7.77 -17.30
N VAL A 43 -44.12 -9.03 -17.67
CA VAL A 43 -44.44 -9.56 -19.00
C VAL A 43 -45.50 -10.65 -18.82
N GLY A 44 -46.76 -10.25 -19.03
CA GLY A 44 -47.92 -11.08 -18.69
C GLY A 44 -48.00 -11.35 -17.18
N LYS A 45 -48.03 -12.63 -16.79
CA LYS A 45 -48.06 -13.05 -15.37
C LYS A 45 -46.65 -13.23 -14.76
N ARG A 46 -45.58 -13.06 -15.54
CA ARG A 46 -44.21 -13.33 -15.09
C ARG A 46 -43.45 -12.03 -14.81
N LEU A 47 -42.61 -12.08 -13.78
CA LEU A 47 -41.66 -11.03 -13.45
C LEU A 47 -40.39 -11.22 -14.28
N ARG A 48 -39.88 -10.12 -14.85
CA ARG A 48 -38.70 -10.09 -15.69
C ARG A 48 -37.79 -8.94 -15.28
N PHE A 49 -36.48 -9.13 -15.36
CA PHE A 49 -35.49 -8.16 -14.91
C PHE A 49 -34.62 -7.73 -16.06
N ARG A 50 -34.31 -6.43 -16.14
CA ARG A 50 -33.34 -5.95 -17.12
C ARG A 50 -31.94 -6.29 -16.59
N PRO A 51 -31.06 -6.88 -17.41
CA PRO A 51 -29.69 -7.15 -16.99
C PRO A 51 -28.94 -5.91 -16.48
N VAL A 52 -29.23 -4.73 -17.05
CA VAL A 52 -28.61 -3.46 -16.65
C VAL A 52 -28.96 -3.10 -15.21
N ASP A 53 -30.23 -3.21 -14.83
CA ASP A 53 -30.69 -2.89 -13.47
C ASP A 53 -30.05 -3.85 -12.45
N ILE A 54 -30.00 -5.14 -12.78
CA ILE A 54 -29.36 -6.15 -11.94
C ILE A 54 -27.86 -5.89 -11.78
N ALA A 55 -27.16 -5.51 -12.85
CA ALA A 55 -25.74 -5.17 -12.81
C ALA A 55 -25.46 -3.92 -11.97
N GLN A 56 -26.31 -2.89 -12.06
CA GLN A 56 -26.19 -1.67 -11.24
C GLN A 56 -26.39 -1.98 -9.76
N ILE A 57 -27.40 -2.78 -9.42
CA ILE A 57 -27.66 -3.21 -8.05
C ILE A 57 -26.49 -4.05 -7.53
N GLN A 58 -25.96 -4.97 -8.35
CA GLN A 58 -24.78 -5.75 -7.98
C GLN A 58 -23.58 -4.85 -7.69
N ALA A 59 -23.34 -3.84 -8.53
CA ALA A 59 -22.26 -2.89 -8.33
C ALA A 59 -22.41 -2.09 -7.02
N GLN A 60 -23.65 -1.71 -6.66
CA GLN A 60 -23.92 -1.08 -5.37
C GLN A 60 -23.64 -2.03 -4.20
N TYR A 61 -24.09 -3.29 -4.26
CA TYR A 61 -23.76 -4.28 -3.23
C TYR A 61 -22.25 -4.52 -3.14
N ASP A 62 -21.54 -4.59 -4.25
CA ASP A 62 -20.11 -4.85 -4.26
C ASP A 62 -19.29 -3.68 -3.69
N GLN A 63 -19.80 -2.45 -3.77
CA GLN A 63 -19.16 -1.26 -3.15
C GLN A 63 -19.21 -1.32 -1.61
N ASP A 64 -20.27 -1.88 -1.04
CA ASP A 64 -20.45 -1.96 0.42
C ASP A 64 -19.82 -3.23 1.04
N LEU A 65 -19.35 -4.16 0.20
CA LEU A 65 -18.84 -5.47 0.62
C LEU A 65 -17.31 -5.53 0.58
N LEU A 66 -16.73 -5.60 1.77
CA LEU A 66 -15.31 -5.81 1.99
C LEU A 66 -14.91 -7.27 1.74
N SER A 67 -13.73 -7.45 1.17
CA SER A 67 -13.03 -8.73 1.04
C SER A 67 -12.38 -9.15 2.36
N SER A 68 -12.10 -10.45 2.52
CA SER A 68 -11.38 -10.94 3.70
C SER A 68 -10.06 -10.22 3.96
N GLN A 69 -9.35 -9.80 2.92
CA GLN A 69 -8.08 -9.09 3.05
C GLN A 69 -8.28 -7.67 3.61
N GLU A 70 -9.28 -6.94 3.11
CA GLU A 70 -9.61 -5.60 3.65
C GLU A 70 -10.07 -5.69 5.10
N VAL A 71 -10.86 -6.71 5.46
CA VAL A 71 -11.27 -6.93 6.84
C VAL A 71 -10.09 -7.26 7.75
N MET A 72 -9.13 -8.07 7.28
CA MET A 72 -7.91 -8.37 8.04
C MET A 72 -7.09 -7.11 8.31
N GLN A 73 -6.97 -6.22 7.31
CA GLN A 73 -6.28 -4.94 7.47
C GLN A 73 -7.03 -4.02 8.44
N LEU A 74 -8.35 -3.92 8.29
CA LEU A 74 -9.21 -3.07 9.11
C LEU A 74 -9.20 -3.49 10.59
N LEU A 75 -9.23 -4.80 10.85
CA LEU A 75 -9.22 -5.34 12.21
C LEU A 75 -7.82 -5.63 12.76
N SER A 76 -6.77 -5.48 11.93
CA SER A 76 -5.38 -5.89 12.27
C SER A 76 -5.27 -7.33 12.78
N ILE A 77 -6.01 -8.27 12.17
CA ILE A 77 -5.99 -9.69 12.55
C ILE A 77 -5.48 -10.60 11.44
N ALA A 78 -4.90 -11.73 11.84
CA ALA A 78 -4.54 -12.80 10.91
C ALA A 78 -5.78 -13.50 10.30
N TYR A 79 -5.63 -14.05 9.10
CA TYR A 79 -6.70 -14.73 8.37
C TYR A 79 -7.32 -15.92 9.15
N SER A 80 -6.49 -16.68 9.86
CA SER A 80 -6.93 -17.81 10.71
C SER A 80 -7.87 -17.35 11.82
N THR A 81 -7.58 -16.21 12.45
CA THR A 81 -8.43 -15.59 13.47
C THR A 81 -9.75 -15.12 12.87
N LEU A 82 -9.71 -14.44 11.71
CA LEU A 82 -10.91 -14.03 10.99
C LEU A 82 -11.84 -15.23 10.71
N LEU A 83 -11.30 -16.34 10.17
CA LEU A 83 -12.09 -17.54 9.91
C LEU A 83 -12.67 -18.17 11.18
N LYS A 84 -11.92 -18.18 12.29
CA LYS A 84 -12.41 -18.68 13.58
C LYS A 84 -13.58 -17.83 14.08
N LYS A 85 -13.48 -16.50 13.99
CA LYS A 85 -14.55 -15.56 14.38
C LYS A 85 -15.81 -15.72 13.52
N VAL A 86 -15.64 -15.85 12.20
CA VAL A 86 -16.75 -16.13 11.29
C VAL A 86 -17.41 -17.47 11.61
N LYS A 87 -16.62 -18.51 11.88
CA LYS A 87 -17.15 -19.84 12.24
C LYS A 87 -17.90 -19.83 13.57
N ASN A 88 -17.46 -19.02 14.52
CA ASN A 88 -18.12 -18.83 15.81
C ASN A 88 -19.38 -17.94 15.71
N GLY A 89 -19.62 -17.29 14.56
CA GLY A 89 -20.72 -16.33 14.38
C GLY A 89 -20.48 -14.97 15.03
N GLU A 90 -19.23 -14.66 15.42
CA GLU A 90 -18.85 -13.37 16.02
C GLU A 90 -18.81 -12.25 14.97
N ILE A 91 -18.38 -12.57 13.75
CA ILE A 91 -18.36 -11.64 12.61
C ILE A 91 -19.29 -12.21 11.55
N PRO A 92 -20.40 -11.52 11.20
CA PRO A 92 -21.29 -11.99 10.16
C PRO A 92 -20.60 -11.85 8.79
N ALA A 93 -20.72 -12.90 7.99
CA ALA A 93 -20.11 -12.99 6.68
C ALA A 93 -21.11 -13.53 5.66
N LEU A 94 -21.09 -12.96 4.46
CA LEU A 94 -21.85 -13.40 3.30
C LEU A 94 -20.96 -14.29 2.43
N ARG A 95 -21.43 -15.50 2.13
CA ARG A 95 -20.72 -16.42 1.24
C ARG A 95 -21.16 -16.18 -0.21
N GLN A 96 -20.28 -15.57 -1.01
CA GLN A 96 -20.49 -15.37 -2.43
C GLN A 96 -19.62 -16.35 -3.21
N GLY A 97 -20.18 -17.53 -3.49
CA GLY A 97 -19.46 -18.64 -4.09
C GLY A 97 -18.37 -19.22 -3.18
N LYS A 98 -17.10 -19.04 -3.58
CA LYS A 98 -15.92 -19.50 -2.82
C LYS A 98 -15.37 -18.45 -1.87
N TYR A 99 -15.80 -17.19 -2.00
CA TYR A 99 -15.26 -16.07 -1.24
C TYR A 99 -16.22 -15.67 -0.12
N LEU A 100 -15.63 -15.16 0.96
CA LEU A 100 -16.36 -14.48 2.03
C LEU A 100 -16.35 -12.97 1.75
N LYS A 101 -17.49 -12.35 1.95
CA LYS A 101 -17.73 -10.92 1.83
C LYS A 101 -18.34 -10.42 3.13
N PHE A 102 -17.98 -9.21 3.52
CA PHE A 102 -18.37 -8.63 4.80
C PHE A 102 -18.97 -7.26 4.55
N LYS A 103 -20.13 -6.98 5.14
CA LYS A 103 -20.65 -5.62 5.10
C LYS A 103 -19.79 -4.73 5.99
N ARG A 104 -19.57 -3.49 5.54
CA ARG A 104 -18.88 -2.50 6.36
C ARG A 104 -19.63 -2.21 7.67
N GLU A 105 -20.95 -2.02 7.59
CA GLU A 105 -21.84 -1.75 8.74
C GLU A 105 -21.66 -2.79 9.86
N ASP A 106 -21.70 -4.08 9.49
CA ASP A 106 -21.56 -5.20 10.42
C ASP A 106 -20.20 -5.21 11.15
N LEU A 107 -19.14 -4.69 10.52
CA LEU A 107 -17.81 -4.61 11.11
C LEU A 107 -17.64 -3.40 12.02
N GLU A 108 -18.30 -2.29 11.71
CA GLU A 108 -18.33 -1.11 12.57
C GLU A 108 -19.00 -1.43 13.91
N ASP A 109 -20.12 -2.14 13.88
CA ASP A 109 -20.79 -2.66 15.08
C ASP A 109 -19.86 -3.59 15.88
N TYR A 110 -19.10 -4.44 15.19
CA TYR A 110 -18.15 -5.35 15.82
C TYR A 110 -16.99 -4.60 16.49
N VAL A 111 -16.39 -3.60 15.82
CA VAL A 111 -15.30 -2.78 16.38
C VAL A 111 -15.81 -1.98 17.58
N GLY A 112 -17.01 -1.41 17.49
CA GLY A 112 -17.66 -0.68 18.58
C GLY A 112 -17.96 -1.57 19.79
N ALA A 113 -18.40 -2.81 19.56
CA ALA A 113 -18.72 -3.76 20.64
C ALA A 113 -17.51 -4.46 21.24
N ALA A 114 -16.46 -4.73 20.46
CA ALA A 114 -15.27 -5.46 20.90
C ALA A 114 -14.27 -4.61 21.69
N LEU A 115 -14.41 -3.29 21.67
CA LEU A 115 -13.57 -2.34 22.41
C LEU A 115 -14.40 -1.47 23.37
N PRO A 116 -15.03 -2.03 24.42
CA PRO A 116 -15.58 -1.23 25.51
C PRO A 116 -14.40 -0.66 26.31
N GLY A 117 -13.80 0.45 25.85
CA GLY A 117 -12.74 1.15 26.58
C GLY A 117 -11.68 1.91 25.77
N THR A 118 -11.67 1.87 24.43
CA THR A 118 -10.68 2.62 23.62
C THR A 118 -11.27 3.76 22.80
N THR A 119 -12.48 4.24 23.13
CA THR A 119 -12.90 5.60 22.78
C THR A 119 -12.17 6.60 23.68
N THR A 120 -10.83 6.55 23.70
CA THR A 120 -10.05 7.72 24.09
C THR A 120 -10.35 8.74 23.01
N SER A 121 -11.14 9.76 23.36
CA SER A 121 -11.37 10.86 22.46
C SER A 121 -10.01 11.40 22.04
N ARG A 122 -9.83 11.74 20.76
CA ARG A 122 -8.62 12.37 20.24
C ARG A 122 -8.26 13.69 20.98
N ALA A 123 -9.14 14.19 21.85
CA ALA A 123 -8.92 15.34 22.72
C ALA A 123 -8.24 14.99 24.06
N GLU A 124 -8.00 13.72 24.39
CA GLU A 124 -7.45 13.30 25.70
C GLU A 124 -6.04 12.67 25.61
N LEU A 125 -5.42 12.65 24.43
CA LEU A 125 -4.01 12.21 24.22
C LEU A 125 -3.04 13.39 24.08
N VAL A 126 -3.30 14.48 24.81
CA VAL A 126 -2.33 15.57 25.00
C VAL A 126 -2.09 15.67 26.51
N GLU A 127 -0.82 15.64 26.92
CA GLU A 127 -0.31 15.61 28.30
C GLU A 127 -0.05 14.22 28.91
N GLU A 128 0.84 13.45 28.29
CA GLU A 128 1.87 12.78 29.09
C GLU A 128 3.24 13.07 28.45
N VAL A 129 3.83 14.19 28.87
CA VAL A 129 5.21 14.57 28.55
C VAL A 129 6.12 13.60 29.29
N ILE A 130 6.64 12.60 28.57
CA ILE A 130 7.77 11.82 29.03
C ILE A 130 8.99 12.76 28.99
N PRO A 131 9.72 12.99 30.10
CA PRO A 131 10.96 13.76 30.05
C PRO A 131 12.02 12.95 29.30
N THR A 132 12.37 13.41 28.10
CA THR A 132 13.42 12.83 27.26
C THR A 132 14.78 13.40 27.63
N ASP A 133 15.21 13.22 28.88
CA ASP A 133 16.60 13.46 29.29
C ASP A 133 17.40 12.17 29.05
N ASP A 134 17.78 11.93 27.79
CA ASP A 134 18.95 11.12 27.37
C ASP A 134 18.93 10.89 25.84
N VAL A 135 18.85 11.97 25.07
CA VAL A 135 19.32 11.95 23.67
C VAL A 135 20.66 12.68 23.65
N THR A 136 21.75 11.91 23.67
CA THR A 136 23.08 12.46 23.40
C THR A 136 23.11 12.97 21.96
N VAL A 137 23.00 14.28 21.79
CA VAL A 137 23.39 14.99 20.58
C VAL A 137 24.89 14.72 20.40
N LEU A 138 25.24 13.88 19.42
CA LEU A 138 26.63 13.68 19.02
C LEU A 138 27.15 15.01 18.45
N ASP A 139 28.29 15.48 18.94
CA ASP A 139 28.94 16.65 18.36
C ASP A 139 29.40 16.37 16.92
N SER A 140 29.50 17.44 16.14
CA SER A 140 29.86 17.43 14.73
C SER A 140 31.29 16.93 14.44
N GLU A 141 32.20 17.00 15.41
CA GLU A 141 33.60 16.56 15.25
C GLU A 141 33.72 15.03 15.25
N THR A 142 32.92 14.37 16.09
CA THR A 142 32.92 12.90 16.23
C THR A 142 32.41 12.18 14.95
N TRP A 143 31.65 12.89 14.12
CA TRP A 143 31.10 12.39 12.87
C TRP A 143 32.14 12.41 11.72
N LEU A 144 33.03 13.41 11.71
CA LEU A 144 34.00 13.66 10.63
C LEU A 144 35.08 12.58 10.52
N GLU A 145 35.52 12.02 11.65
CA GLU A 145 36.52 10.93 11.70
C GLU A 145 36.03 9.61 11.10
N ARG A 146 34.70 9.38 11.12
CA ARG A 146 34.10 8.15 10.56
C ARG A 146 33.94 8.23 9.04
N TYR A 147 33.70 9.42 8.51
CA TYR A 147 33.40 9.64 7.08
C TYR A 147 34.65 9.66 6.20
N THR A 148 35.77 10.21 6.68
CA THR A 148 37.04 10.27 5.93
C THR A 148 37.67 8.90 5.64
N ARG A 149 37.24 7.85 6.33
CA ARG A 149 37.79 6.49 6.19
C ARG A 149 37.22 5.70 4.98
N ALA A 150 36.19 6.21 4.28
CA ALA A 150 35.38 5.39 3.36
C ALA A 150 35.65 5.52 1.83
N GLY A 151 36.32 6.56 1.33
CA GLY A 151 36.74 6.67 -0.10
C GLY A 151 35.61 6.85 -1.15
N LYS A 152 35.80 7.78 -2.11
CA LYS A 152 34.79 8.20 -3.11
C LYS A 152 34.83 7.40 -4.43
N PRO A 153 33.69 7.26 -5.16
CA PRO A 153 33.69 7.15 -6.62
C PRO A 153 32.77 8.17 -7.34
N GLU A 154 32.97 8.29 -8.67
CA GLU A 154 32.60 9.37 -9.61
C GLU A 154 31.11 9.50 -10.04
N ALA A 155 30.77 10.70 -10.52
CA ALA A 155 29.42 11.21 -10.83
C ALA A 155 28.92 11.04 -12.29
N ILE A 156 27.59 11.05 -12.50
CA ILE A 156 26.86 11.11 -13.78
C ILE A 156 25.73 12.16 -13.66
N PRO A 157 25.40 13.00 -14.68
CA PRO A 157 24.55 14.19 -14.50
C PRO A 157 23.08 14.10 -15.05
N LEU A 158 22.22 14.95 -14.45
CA LEU A 158 20.88 15.52 -14.81
C LEU A 158 19.69 14.53 -14.99
N ASP A 159 18.43 14.75 -14.55
CA ASP A 159 17.64 15.85 -13.96
C ASP A 159 16.46 15.23 -13.14
N PHE A 160 15.83 16.03 -12.25
CA PHE A 160 14.78 15.75 -11.23
C PHE A 160 15.34 15.44 -9.82
N LEU A 161 15.04 16.29 -8.80
CA LEU A 161 15.57 16.16 -7.43
C LEU A 161 14.39 16.19 -6.41
N LEU A 162 14.14 15.31 -5.43
CA LEU A 162 14.89 14.20 -4.81
C LEU A 162 16.39 14.27 -5.05
N THR A 163 17.06 15.20 -4.36
CA THR A 163 18.51 15.17 -4.18
C THR A 163 18.92 13.86 -3.51
N VAL A 164 19.13 12.82 -4.31
CA VAL A 164 20.24 11.88 -4.08
C VAL A 164 21.51 12.63 -4.50
N SER A 165 21.85 13.66 -3.72
CA SER A 165 23.10 14.40 -3.89
C SER A 165 24.17 13.64 -3.13
N ASP A 166 25.34 13.44 -3.74
CA ASP A 166 26.57 13.58 -2.96
C ASP A 166 26.53 15.03 -2.46
N ALA A 167 26.11 15.27 -1.22
CA ALA A 167 25.93 16.63 -0.74
C ALA A 167 27.25 17.42 -0.90
N ALA A 168 27.14 18.63 -1.44
CA ALA A 168 28.22 19.60 -1.47
C ALA A 168 28.42 20.13 -0.04
N PHE A 169 29.19 19.37 0.74
CA PHE A 169 29.80 19.86 1.96
C PHE A 169 30.85 20.92 1.57
N ASP A 170 30.89 22.03 2.29
CA ASP A 170 32.02 22.95 2.14
C ASP A 170 33.30 22.36 2.74
N ALA A 171 34.39 23.13 2.70
CA ALA A 171 35.68 22.72 3.24
C ALA A 171 35.67 22.49 4.78
N THR A 172 34.60 22.87 5.48
CA THR A 172 34.42 22.69 6.92
C THR A 172 33.58 21.46 7.27
N GLY A 173 32.98 20.79 6.29
CA GLY A 173 32.10 19.65 6.52
C GLY A 173 30.67 20.05 6.87
N GLU A 174 30.30 21.32 6.68
CA GLU A 174 28.91 21.77 6.78
C GLU A 174 28.19 21.58 5.46
N LEU A 175 26.96 21.07 5.54
CA LEU A 175 26.10 20.88 4.38
C LEU A 175 25.63 22.26 3.88
N VAL A 176 26.14 22.73 2.74
CA VAL A 176 25.83 24.08 2.26
C VAL A 176 24.36 24.14 1.83
N PRO A 177 23.50 24.91 2.52
CA PRO A 177 22.09 24.97 2.17
C PRO A 177 21.92 25.86 0.93
N GLN A 178 21.60 25.26 -0.21
CA GLN A 178 21.07 26.01 -1.36
C GLN A 178 19.58 26.35 -1.21
N PHE A 179 18.92 25.87 -0.14
CA PHE A 179 17.49 26.04 0.07
C PHE A 179 17.23 27.20 1.04
N LYS A 180 16.89 28.37 0.50
CA LYS A 180 16.49 29.58 1.25
C LYS A 180 15.00 29.91 1.08
N SER A 181 14.13 28.91 1.14
CA SER A 181 12.69 29.15 1.18
C SER A 181 12.13 28.64 2.50
N GLU A 182 11.61 29.56 3.31
CA GLU A 182 10.78 29.23 4.48
C GLU A 182 9.64 28.31 4.03
N GLY A 183 9.42 27.21 4.75
CA GLY A 183 8.38 26.22 4.46
C GLY A 183 8.76 25.10 3.46
N ALA A 184 10.02 25.01 3.01
CA ALA A 184 10.44 23.89 2.18
C ALA A 184 10.58 22.59 3.00
N ILE A 185 9.94 21.53 2.51
CA ILE A 185 10.15 20.15 2.95
C ILE A 185 11.03 19.43 1.93
N ALA A 186 12.16 18.89 2.37
CA ALA A 186 13.05 18.09 1.52
C ALA A 186 13.43 16.78 2.22
N ALA A 187 13.65 15.71 1.47
CA ALA A 187 14.23 14.48 2.01
C ALA A 187 15.53 14.15 1.28
N SER A 188 16.52 13.66 2.03
CA SER A 188 17.78 13.17 1.49
C SER A 188 18.01 11.73 1.95
N ILE A 189 18.42 10.87 1.03
CA ILE A 189 18.80 9.50 1.31
C ILE A 189 20.29 9.36 1.03
N VAL A 190 21.08 9.13 2.07
CA VAL A 190 22.54 9.03 2.00
C VAL A 190 22.96 7.61 2.32
N ARG A 191 23.82 7.02 1.49
CA ARG A 191 24.38 5.69 1.77
C ARG A 191 25.52 5.82 2.77
N ALA A 192 25.28 5.42 4.02
CA ALA A 192 26.28 5.50 5.09
C ALA A 192 27.25 4.30 5.12
N ALA A 193 26.81 3.12 4.66
CA ALA A 193 27.62 1.91 4.61
C ALA A 193 27.17 0.99 3.46
N PRO A 194 27.91 -0.09 3.13
CA PRO A 194 27.53 -0.99 2.04
C PRO A 194 26.09 -1.53 2.12
N LYS A 195 25.51 -1.57 3.33
CA LYS A 195 24.17 -2.08 3.62
C LYS A 195 23.31 -1.11 4.44
N ASN A 196 23.73 0.14 4.65
CA ASN A 196 22.96 1.08 5.46
C ASN A 196 22.72 2.37 4.67
N TYR A 197 21.47 2.82 4.70
CA TYR A 197 21.02 4.10 4.17
C TYR A 197 20.52 4.93 5.34
N ILE A 198 20.87 6.20 5.35
CA ILE A 198 20.35 7.20 6.28
C ILE A 198 19.32 8.02 5.51
N VAL A 199 18.12 8.14 6.06
CA VAL A 199 17.10 9.06 5.57
C VAL A 199 17.09 10.25 6.51
N ALA A 200 17.24 11.45 5.96
CA ALA A 200 17.11 12.71 6.70
C ALA A 200 16.05 13.58 6.03
N VAL A 201 15.23 14.28 6.81
CA VAL A 201 14.20 15.18 6.29
C VAL A 201 14.45 16.60 6.78
N PHE A 202 14.52 17.55 5.87
CA PHE A 202 14.58 18.97 6.18
C PHE A 202 13.16 19.54 6.20
N CYS A 203 12.77 20.13 7.32
CA CYS A 203 11.47 20.79 7.49
C CYS A 203 11.67 22.02 8.40
N ASP A 204 11.02 23.13 8.07
CA ASP A 204 11.08 24.38 8.84
C ASP A 204 12.49 24.90 9.14
N GLY A 205 13.40 24.79 8.18
CA GLY A 205 14.77 25.28 8.33
C GLY A 205 15.69 24.35 9.12
N GLN A 206 15.23 23.16 9.52
CA GLN A 206 15.99 22.20 10.32
C GLN A 206 15.93 20.78 9.73
N TRP A 207 17.04 20.04 9.84
CA TRP A 207 17.02 18.60 9.59
C TRP A 207 16.45 17.88 10.81
N ARG A 208 15.42 17.06 10.58
CA ARG A 208 14.72 16.23 11.54
C ARG A 208 14.66 14.79 11.03
N ASP A 209 14.56 13.87 11.97
CA ASP A 209 14.52 12.42 11.82
C ASP A 209 15.62 11.79 10.96
N VAL A 210 16.45 10.99 11.63
CA VAL A 210 17.56 10.24 11.03
C VAL A 210 17.27 8.76 11.23
N ASP A 211 16.61 8.14 10.25
CA ASP A 211 16.39 6.70 10.29
C ASP A 211 17.47 5.97 9.51
N THR A 212 18.00 4.90 10.09
CA THR A 212 18.99 4.03 9.42
C THR A 212 18.31 2.75 8.98
N VAL A 213 18.31 2.51 7.67
CA VAL A 213 17.62 1.36 7.07
C VAL A 213 18.57 0.50 6.22
N ALA A 214 18.27 -0.79 6.18
CA ALA A 214 19.14 -1.79 5.58
C ALA A 214 19.09 -1.83 4.05
N THR A 215 17.99 -1.35 3.45
CA THR A 215 17.77 -1.45 2.01
C THR A 215 17.34 -0.11 1.41
N PRO A 216 17.63 0.14 0.11
CA PRO A 216 17.15 1.33 -0.58
C PRO A 216 15.62 1.41 -0.59
N THR A 217 14.94 0.26 -0.65
CA THR A 217 13.49 0.19 -0.65
C THR A 217 12.92 0.69 0.67
N ASP A 218 13.48 0.24 1.79
CA ASP A 218 13.06 0.69 3.12
C ASP A 218 13.34 2.19 3.28
N ALA A 219 14.44 2.70 2.70
CA ALA A 219 14.76 4.13 2.71
C ALA A 219 13.71 4.98 1.98
N CYS A 220 13.23 4.52 0.83
CA CYS A 220 12.16 5.20 0.12
C CYS A 220 10.84 5.18 0.90
N TRP A 221 10.51 4.07 1.58
CA TRP A 221 9.30 3.97 2.39
C TRP A 221 9.35 4.86 3.62
N VAL A 222 10.48 4.89 4.33
CA VAL A 222 10.69 5.78 5.48
C VAL A 222 10.63 7.24 5.02
N ALA A 223 11.31 7.59 3.92
CA ALA A 223 11.24 8.95 3.37
C ALA A 223 9.80 9.35 3.03
N TYR A 224 9.03 8.45 2.40
CA TYR A 224 7.62 8.69 2.09
C TYR A 224 6.78 8.88 3.35
N ASP A 225 6.92 8.01 4.36
CA ASP A 225 6.14 8.09 5.59
C ASP A 225 6.43 9.37 6.38
N VAL A 226 7.72 9.73 6.52
CA VAL A 226 8.12 10.97 7.21
C VAL A 226 7.60 12.19 6.46
N MET A 227 7.71 12.22 5.13
CA MET A 227 7.18 13.33 4.34
C MET A 227 5.65 13.41 4.37
N TRP A 228 4.96 12.27 4.35
CA TRP A 228 3.50 12.21 4.49
C TRP A 228 3.03 12.79 5.83
N ARG A 229 3.71 12.44 6.92
CA ARG A 229 3.44 13.01 8.25
C ARG A 229 3.71 14.50 8.29
N ALA A 230 4.87 14.94 7.79
CA ALA A 230 5.21 16.37 7.74
C ALA A 230 4.18 17.17 6.94
N VAL A 231 3.69 16.64 5.82
CA VAL A 231 2.64 17.31 5.03
C VAL A 231 1.34 17.42 5.82
N HIS A 232 0.93 16.36 6.51
CA HIS A 232 -0.30 16.40 7.33
C HIS A 232 -0.20 17.29 8.56
N GLU A 233 0.98 17.36 9.19
CA GLU A 233 1.22 18.19 10.38
C GLU A 233 1.34 19.67 10.01
N HIS A 234 1.96 19.98 8.87
CA HIS A 234 2.26 21.35 8.45
C HIS A 234 1.32 21.90 7.36
N GLY A 235 0.31 21.13 6.95
CA GLY A 235 -0.73 21.56 6.00
C GLY A 235 -0.22 21.80 4.58
N ALA A 236 0.78 21.04 4.14
CA ALA A 236 1.30 21.18 2.77
C ALA A 236 0.28 20.69 1.72
N GLU A 237 0.39 21.23 0.50
CA GLU A 237 -0.56 20.95 -0.58
C GLU A 237 -0.57 19.46 -0.99
N GLU A 238 -1.76 18.91 -1.15
CA GLU A 238 -2.02 17.52 -1.55
C GLU A 238 -1.29 17.13 -2.86
N ASP A 239 -1.12 18.09 -3.77
CA ASP A 239 -0.40 17.92 -5.03
C ASP A 239 1.08 17.57 -4.84
N PHE A 240 1.73 18.09 -3.80
CA PHE A 240 3.12 17.76 -3.48
C PHE A 240 3.25 16.30 -3.05
N VAL A 241 2.29 15.80 -2.28
CA VAL A 241 2.25 14.42 -1.81
C VAL A 241 2.08 13.43 -2.95
N LEU A 242 1.21 13.76 -3.90
CA LEU A 242 1.00 12.95 -5.10
C LEU A 242 2.27 12.89 -5.97
N GLN A 243 2.95 14.03 -6.15
CA GLN A 243 4.23 14.06 -6.87
C GLN A 243 5.30 13.22 -6.18
N LEU A 244 5.36 13.27 -4.85
CA LEU A 244 6.32 12.49 -4.08
C LEU A 244 6.05 10.98 -4.16
N ARG A 245 4.78 10.59 -4.08
CA ARG A 245 4.34 9.20 -4.27
C ARG A 245 4.77 8.70 -5.64
N ASP A 246 4.52 9.48 -6.68
CA ASP A 246 4.81 9.08 -8.06
C ASP A 246 6.33 9.00 -8.31
N ALA A 247 7.12 9.89 -7.72
CA ALA A 247 8.58 9.83 -7.74
C ALA A 247 9.12 8.59 -7.00
N SER A 248 8.55 8.27 -5.83
CA SER A 248 8.89 7.07 -5.04
C SER A 248 8.57 5.79 -5.81
N LEU A 249 7.42 5.75 -6.48
CA LEU A 249 7.03 4.64 -7.35
C LEU A 249 7.95 4.49 -8.57
N ALA A 250 8.39 5.60 -9.17
CA ALA A 250 9.34 5.58 -10.29
C ALA A 250 10.71 5.02 -9.85
N MET A 251 11.22 5.45 -8.70
CA MET A 251 12.45 4.91 -8.11
C MET A 251 12.35 3.42 -7.83
N TYR A 252 11.22 2.97 -7.27
CA TYR A 252 10.97 1.56 -7.00
C TYR A 252 10.94 0.71 -8.28
N ARG A 253 10.29 1.21 -9.35
CA ARG A 253 10.29 0.56 -10.67
C ARG A 253 11.70 0.41 -11.24
N LEU A 254 12.51 1.47 -11.19
CA LEU A 254 13.89 1.44 -11.67
C LEU A 254 14.75 0.43 -10.88
N GLN A 255 14.53 0.32 -9.57
CA GLN A 255 15.24 -0.65 -8.74
C GLN A 255 14.87 -2.09 -9.09
N ILE A 256 13.57 -2.38 -9.25
CA ILE A 256 13.09 -3.69 -9.72
C ILE A 256 13.72 -4.04 -11.07
N GLU A 257 13.75 -3.10 -12.02
CA GLU A 257 14.37 -3.34 -13.32
C GLU A 257 15.86 -3.68 -13.22
N LYS A 258 16.62 -2.97 -12.37
CA LYS A 258 18.04 -3.25 -12.13
C LYS A 258 18.23 -4.65 -11.54
N ASP A 259 17.41 -5.04 -10.58
CA ASP A 259 17.52 -6.35 -9.94
C ASP A 259 17.11 -7.50 -10.88
N VAL A 260 16.09 -7.29 -11.72
CA VAL A 260 15.74 -8.22 -12.80
C VAL A 260 16.89 -8.36 -13.81
N ARG A 261 17.55 -7.26 -14.20
CA ARG A 261 18.73 -7.31 -15.09
C ARG A 261 19.88 -8.08 -14.46
N ARG A 262 20.19 -7.83 -13.19
CA ARG A 262 21.23 -8.56 -12.43
C ARG A 262 20.93 -10.06 -12.35
N TRP A 263 19.68 -10.41 -12.04
CA TRP A 263 19.24 -11.80 -11.99
C TRP A 263 19.38 -12.50 -13.35
N ARG A 264 18.95 -11.86 -14.44
CA ARG A 264 19.14 -12.38 -15.81
C ARG A 264 20.61 -12.56 -16.18
N ALA A 265 21.47 -11.60 -15.82
CA ALA A 265 22.90 -11.70 -16.05
C ALA A 265 23.52 -12.89 -15.29
N LYS A 266 23.13 -13.09 -14.03
CA LYS A 266 23.55 -14.25 -13.22
C LYS A 266 23.12 -15.58 -13.85
N GLN A 267 21.86 -15.68 -14.27
CA GLN A 267 21.34 -16.87 -14.96
C GLN A 267 22.07 -17.17 -16.27
N LYS A 268 22.42 -16.13 -17.04
CA LYS A 268 23.21 -16.28 -18.27
C LYS A 268 24.62 -16.79 -17.97
N ALA A 269 25.29 -16.23 -16.96
CA ALA A 269 26.62 -16.66 -16.52
C ALA A 269 26.62 -18.13 -16.04
N GLU A 270 25.62 -18.54 -15.25
CA GLU A 270 25.47 -19.93 -14.78
C GLU A 270 25.27 -20.91 -15.94
N ARG A 271 24.47 -20.55 -16.95
CA ARG A 271 24.29 -21.36 -18.17
C ARG A 271 25.59 -21.49 -18.96
N SER A 272 26.33 -20.39 -19.15
CA SER A 272 27.62 -20.42 -19.83
C SER A 272 28.66 -21.27 -19.09
N SER A 273 28.68 -21.23 -17.75
CA SER A 273 29.56 -22.09 -16.95
C SER A 273 29.20 -23.58 -17.08
N ARG A 274 27.90 -23.92 -17.10
CA ARG A 274 27.45 -25.31 -17.30
C ARG A 274 27.82 -25.86 -18.69
N GLN A 275 27.73 -25.05 -19.73
CA GLN A 275 28.13 -25.45 -21.09
C GLN A 275 29.63 -25.70 -21.21
N ARG A 276 30.47 -24.97 -20.46
CA ARG A 276 31.93 -25.19 -20.44
C ARG A 276 32.37 -26.42 -19.64
N LEU A 277 31.57 -26.85 -18.67
CA LEU A 277 31.84 -28.02 -17.83
C LEU A 277 31.30 -29.33 -18.42
N SER A 278 30.78 -29.30 -19.64
CA SER A 278 30.41 -30.49 -20.40
C SER A 278 31.36 -30.78 -21.57
N PRO A 279 32.70 -30.80 -21.40
CA PRO A 279 33.57 -31.35 -22.42
C PRO A 279 33.53 -32.89 -22.31
N GLU A 280 33.35 -33.54 -23.47
CA GLU A 280 33.77 -34.92 -23.71
C GLU A 280 33.02 -36.01 -22.90
N GLY A 281 31.77 -36.25 -23.28
CA GLY A 281 31.20 -37.59 -23.25
C GLY A 281 31.01 -38.06 -24.68
N ASP A 282 31.59 -39.21 -25.01
CA ASP A 282 31.41 -39.98 -26.25
C ASP A 282 32.36 -39.66 -27.41
N SER A 283 33.62 -40.07 -27.22
CA SER A 283 34.34 -40.79 -28.29
C SER A 283 34.41 -42.27 -27.91
N LEU A 284 33.41 -43.06 -28.36
CA LEU A 284 33.48 -44.52 -28.44
C LEU A 284 33.06 -44.95 -29.85
#